data_AF-A0A154R1S6-F1
#
_entry.id   AF-A0A154R1S6-F1
#
_cell.length_a   1.000
_cell.length_b   1.000
_cell.length_c   1.000
_cell.angle_alpha   90.00
_cell.angle_beta   90.00
_cell.angle_gamma   90.00
#
_symmetry.space_group_name_H-M   'P 1'
#
loop_
_entity.id
_entity.type
_entity.pdbx_description
1 polymer ?
#
loop_
_entity_poly.entity_id
_entity_poly.type
_entity_poly.pdbx_seq_one_letter_code
_entity_poly.pdbx_strand_id
1 'polypeptide(L)'
;MLRYAEYYRIAAEQVIGDCNPLESRLLMLAYNLIAQSIELSLKAYLLSKGLKNSRLRGPLLGHNLSGLIAEAESLGLNNLVSLDDLDRQLVSSLSRHYETHEFRYIKIGVKELPFWSLISSLAKRFTHELHDYCLALLIGEEGARKRIEICGKF
;
A
#
# COMPACT_ATOMS: atom_id res chain seq x y z
N MET A 1 -2.91 6.56 -10.03
CA MET A 1 -3.13 6.09 -8.64
C MET A 1 -1.83 5.93 -7.88
N LEU A 2 -0.81 5.29 -8.46
CA LEU A 2 0.43 5.00 -7.75
C LEU A 2 1.22 6.22 -7.23
N ARG A 3 1.22 7.35 -7.96
CA ARG A 3 1.81 8.60 -7.44
C ARG A 3 1.17 9.06 -6.12
N TYR A 4 -0.16 8.96 -6.03
CA TYR A 4 -0.86 9.28 -4.78
C TYR A 4 -0.55 8.27 -3.68
N ALA A 5 -0.41 6.99 -4.03
CA ALA A 5 0.02 5.96 -3.09
C ALA A 5 1.35 6.32 -2.42
N GLU A 6 2.31 6.81 -3.21
CA GLU A 6 3.59 7.29 -2.68
C GLU A 6 3.43 8.53 -1.79
N TYR A 7 2.60 9.49 -2.17
CA TYR A 7 2.34 10.65 -1.32
C TYR A 7 1.70 10.28 0.02
N TYR A 8 0.79 9.31 0.03
CA TYR A 8 0.25 8.77 1.27
C TYR A 8 1.33 8.09 2.14
N ARG A 9 2.25 7.35 1.52
CA ARG A 9 3.38 6.72 2.23
C ARG A 9 4.27 7.78 2.90
N ILE A 10 4.71 8.77 2.13
CA ILE A 10 5.55 9.88 2.60
C ILE A 10 4.84 10.64 3.72
N ALA A 11 3.56 10.97 3.55
CA ALA A 11 2.79 11.64 4.58
C ALA A 11 2.69 10.80 5.86
N ALA A 12 2.50 9.48 5.74
CA ALA A 12 2.44 8.59 6.89
C ALA A 12 3.76 8.57 7.67
N GLU A 13 4.90 8.51 6.97
CA GLU A 13 6.24 8.58 7.56
C GLU A 13 6.51 9.93 8.23
N GLN A 14 6.11 11.05 7.60
CA GLN A 14 6.24 12.38 8.19
C GLN A 14 5.38 12.57 9.45
N VAL A 15 4.19 11.97 9.49
CA VAL A 15 3.29 12.02 10.65
C VAL A 15 3.88 11.29 11.87
N ILE A 16 4.61 10.20 11.64
CA ILE A 16 5.34 9.50 12.71
C ILE A 16 6.63 10.26 13.06
N GLY A 17 7.34 10.78 12.06
CA GLY A 17 8.61 11.48 12.23
C GLY A 17 9.67 10.58 12.89
N ASP A 18 10.56 11.20 13.69
CA ASP A 18 11.59 10.50 14.46
C ASP A 18 11.09 10.01 15.83
N CYS A 19 9.80 10.21 16.13
CA CYS A 19 9.23 9.81 17.40
C CYS A 19 9.12 8.28 17.48
N ASN A 20 9.20 7.74 18.68
CA ASN A 20 8.75 6.36 18.92
C ASN A 20 7.28 6.25 18.46
N PRO A 21 6.94 5.36 17.50
CA PRO A 21 5.58 5.29 16.97
C PRO A 21 4.52 5.09 18.06
N LEU A 22 4.86 4.38 19.14
CA LEU A 22 3.95 4.13 20.28
C LEU A 22 3.63 5.39 21.10
N GLU A 23 4.47 6.42 21.01
CA GLU A 23 4.29 7.70 21.70
C GLU A 23 3.58 8.74 20.82
N SER A 24 3.43 8.46 19.52
CA SER A 24 2.79 9.38 18.59
C SER A 24 1.28 9.42 18.82
N ARG A 25 0.77 10.61 19.16
CA ARG A 25 -0.68 10.90 19.21
C ARG A 25 -1.35 10.73 17.85
N LEU A 26 -0.57 10.68 16.76
CA LEU A 26 -1.05 10.57 15.39
C LEU A 26 -0.90 9.15 14.82
N LEU A 27 -0.56 8.16 15.65
CA LEU A 27 -0.30 6.79 15.22
C LEU A 27 -1.45 6.19 14.40
N MET A 28 -2.70 6.36 14.83
CA MET A 28 -3.86 5.84 14.08
C MET A 28 -3.97 6.50 12.68
N LEU A 29 -3.70 7.81 12.60
CA LEU A 29 -3.71 8.52 11.33
C LEU A 29 -2.58 8.04 10.42
N ALA A 30 -1.39 7.78 10.96
CA ALA A 30 -0.30 7.20 10.22
C ALA A 30 -0.65 5.83 9.63
N TYR A 31 -1.29 4.94 10.42
CA TYR A 31 -1.80 3.66 9.89
C TYR A 31 -2.90 3.84 8.84
N ASN A 32 -3.78 4.82 8.97
CA ASN A 32 -4.77 5.14 7.93
C ASN A 32 -4.10 5.56 6.62
N LEU A 33 -3.02 6.35 6.69
CA LEU A 33 -2.27 6.81 5.53
C LEU A 33 -1.47 5.67 4.89
N ILE A 34 -0.81 4.82 5.69
CA ILE A 34 -0.06 3.67 5.16
C ILE A 34 -0.99 2.63 4.51
N ALA A 35 -2.17 2.41 5.11
CA ALA A 35 -3.19 1.55 4.52
C ALA A 35 -3.71 2.09 3.18
N GLN A 36 -3.93 3.40 3.07
CA GLN A 36 -4.29 4.06 1.80
C GLN A 36 -3.18 3.93 0.75
N SER A 37 -1.92 4.04 1.17
CA SER A 37 -0.78 3.82 0.28
C SER A 37 -0.80 2.40 -0.33
N ILE A 38 -0.96 1.38 0.52
CA ILE A 38 -1.04 -0.01 0.08
C ILE A 38 -2.26 -0.23 -0.83
N GLU A 39 -3.45 0.26 -0.42
CA GLU A 39 -4.68 0.16 -1.21
C GLU A 39 -4.51 0.75 -2.62
N LEU A 40 -4.00 1.97 -2.73
CA LEU A 40 -3.83 2.66 -4.01
C LEU A 40 -2.76 2.00 -4.88
N SER A 41 -1.73 1.42 -4.28
CA SER A 41 -0.70 0.67 -4.99
C SER A 41 -1.29 -0.60 -5.61
N LEU A 42 -1.99 -1.40 -4.81
CA LEU A 42 -2.65 -2.62 -5.28
C LEU A 42 -3.73 -2.32 -6.32
N LYS A 43 -4.54 -1.27 -6.11
CA LYS A 43 -5.54 -0.84 -7.10
C LYS A 43 -4.90 -0.38 -8.41
N ALA A 44 -3.76 0.31 -8.37
CA ALA A 44 -3.04 0.70 -9.59
C ALA A 44 -2.61 -0.54 -10.39
N TYR A 45 -2.06 -1.55 -9.70
CA TYR A 45 -1.68 -2.82 -10.31
C TYR A 45 -2.90 -3.55 -10.90
N LEU A 46 -3.97 -3.72 -10.13
CA LEU A 46 -5.18 -4.40 -10.59
C LEU A 46 -5.83 -3.70 -11.80
N LEU A 47 -5.84 -2.35 -11.82
CA LEU A 47 -6.28 -1.58 -12.99
C LEU A 47 -5.42 -1.88 -14.22
N SER A 48 -4.10 -1.96 -14.08
CA SER A 48 -3.20 -2.30 -15.19
C SER A 48 -3.43 -3.71 -15.75
N LYS A 49 -4.00 -4.60 -14.94
CA LYS A 49 -4.43 -5.96 -15.33
C LYS A 49 -5.86 -5.99 -15.92
N GLY A 50 -6.51 -4.84 -16.08
CA GLY A 50 -7.82 -4.72 -16.72
C GLY A 50 -9.02 -4.84 -15.77
N LEU A 51 -8.82 -4.89 -14.44
CA LEU A 51 -9.95 -4.84 -13.51
C LEU A 51 -10.68 -3.50 -13.62
N LYS A 52 -12.01 -3.54 -13.64
CA LYS A 52 -12.84 -2.33 -13.71
C LYS A 52 -12.82 -1.58 -12.38
N ASN A 53 -12.82 -0.25 -12.46
CA ASN A 53 -12.85 0.62 -11.28
C ASN A 53 -14.05 0.34 -10.36
N SER A 54 -15.21 0.00 -10.92
CA SER A 54 -16.41 -0.39 -10.16
C SER A 54 -16.17 -1.60 -9.25
N ARG A 55 -15.40 -2.60 -9.71
CA ARG A 55 -15.04 -3.77 -8.91
C ARG A 55 -14.10 -3.41 -7.75
N LEU A 56 -13.14 -2.50 -7.99
CA LEU A 56 -12.17 -2.04 -6.99
C LEU A 56 -12.79 -1.14 -5.90
N ARG A 57 -13.98 -0.58 -6.16
CA ARG A 57 -14.76 0.18 -5.17
C ARG A 57 -15.85 -0.66 -4.51
N GLY A 58 -16.06 -1.89 -4.98
CA GLY A 58 -17.08 -2.79 -4.45
C GLY A 58 -16.72 -3.32 -3.06
N PRO A 59 -17.68 -3.92 -2.35
CA PRO A 59 -17.50 -4.35 -0.96
C PRO A 59 -16.39 -5.39 -0.75
N LEU A 60 -16.06 -6.16 -1.78
CA LEU A 60 -15.00 -7.19 -1.69
C LEU A 60 -13.58 -6.62 -1.71
N LEU A 61 -13.38 -5.46 -2.34
CA LEU A 61 -12.03 -4.88 -2.61
C LEU A 61 -11.89 -3.43 -2.14
N GLY A 62 -13.00 -2.75 -1.82
CA GLY A 62 -13.01 -1.40 -1.27
C GLY A 62 -12.58 -1.45 0.19
N HIS A 63 -11.37 -0.96 0.47
CA HIS A 63 -10.75 -0.96 1.80
C HIS A 63 -10.43 -2.34 2.40
N ASN A 64 -10.65 -3.43 1.67
CA ASN A 64 -10.20 -4.77 2.05
C ASN A 64 -8.80 -5.04 1.45
N LEU A 65 -7.76 -4.74 2.21
CA LEU A 65 -6.37 -4.92 1.76
C LEU A 65 -6.02 -6.39 1.53
N SER A 66 -6.57 -7.29 2.36
CA SER A 66 -6.36 -8.74 2.20
C SER A 66 -6.95 -9.25 0.89
N GLY A 67 -8.16 -8.79 0.55
CA GLY A 67 -8.82 -9.11 -0.73
C GLY A 67 -8.07 -8.53 -1.93
N LEU A 68 -7.54 -7.31 -1.80
CA LEU A 68 -6.70 -6.69 -2.84
C LEU A 68 -5.41 -7.47 -3.07
N ILE A 69 -4.74 -7.95 -2.02
CA ILE A 69 -3.54 -8.79 -2.16
C ILE A 69 -3.90 -10.10 -2.84
N ALA A 70 -4.91 -10.83 -2.35
CA ALA A 70 -5.29 -12.12 -2.91
C ALA A 70 -5.65 -12.03 -4.41
N GLU A 71 -6.42 -11.01 -4.79
CA GLU A 71 -6.74 -10.76 -6.21
C GLU A 71 -5.47 -10.42 -7.01
N ALA A 72 -4.58 -9.59 -6.46
CA ALA A 72 -3.36 -9.20 -7.16
C ALA A 72 -2.38 -10.38 -7.32
N GLU A 73 -2.23 -11.22 -6.29
CA GLU A 73 -1.44 -12.45 -6.34
C GLU A 73 -1.96 -13.42 -7.42
N SER A 74 -3.28 -13.57 -7.52
CA SER A 74 -3.91 -14.38 -8.58
C SER A 74 -3.58 -13.89 -10.00
N LEU A 75 -3.18 -12.63 -10.15
CA LEU A 75 -2.79 -12.00 -11.41
C LEU A 75 -1.26 -11.84 -11.58
N GLY A 76 -0.48 -12.46 -10.68
CA GLY A 76 0.97 -12.53 -10.76
C GLY A 76 1.71 -11.41 -10.04
N LEU A 77 1.14 -10.81 -8.99
CA LEU A 77 1.81 -9.78 -8.19
C LEU A 77 3.15 -10.24 -7.63
N ASN A 78 3.26 -11.51 -7.24
CA ASN A 78 4.47 -12.09 -6.64
C ASN A 78 5.68 -12.14 -7.60
N ASN A 79 5.46 -11.94 -8.91
CA ASN A 79 6.54 -11.79 -9.88
C ASN A 79 7.16 -10.38 -9.85
N LEU A 80 6.50 -9.41 -9.21
CA LEU A 80 6.92 -8.01 -9.14
C LEU A 80 7.28 -7.60 -7.72
N VAL A 81 6.48 -8.03 -6.74
CA VAL A 81 6.69 -7.74 -5.32
C VAL A 81 6.88 -9.05 -4.60
N SER A 82 8.07 -9.29 -4.05
CA SER A 82 8.32 -10.47 -3.24
C SER A 82 7.59 -10.35 -1.90
N LEU A 83 6.59 -11.21 -1.68
CA LEU A 83 5.77 -11.28 -0.48
C LEU A 83 5.96 -12.63 0.22
N ASP A 84 6.37 -12.58 1.48
CA ASP A 84 6.42 -13.74 2.36
C ASP A 84 5.17 -13.83 3.26
N ASP A 85 5.10 -14.87 4.10
CA ASP A 85 3.95 -15.09 4.98
C ASP A 85 3.84 -14.03 6.08
N LEU A 86 4.95 -13.41 6.47
CA LEU A 86 4.94 -12.30 7.42
C LEU A 86 4.28 -11.08 6.77
N ASP A 87 4.63 -10.75 5.53
CA ASP A 87 4.01 -9.65 4.77
C ASP A 87 2.49 -9.82 4.67
N ARG A 88 2.03 -11.03 4.35
CA ARG A 88 0.59 -11.35 4.30
C ARG A 88 -0.08 -11.17 5.66
N GLN A 89 0.56 -11.59 6.74
CA GLN A 89 0.04 -11.41 8.11
C GLN A 89 -0.02 -9.93 8.51
N LEU A 90 1.02 -9.14 8.18
CA LEU A 90 1.06 -7.71 8.47
C LEU A 90 -0.09 -6.97 7.77
N VAL A 91 -0.33 -7.28 6.49
CA VAL A 91 -1.44 -6.66 5.74
C VAL A 91 -2.79 -7.16 6.24
N SER A 92 -2.91 -8.45 6.57
CA SER A 92 -4.15 -8.99 7.16
C SER A 92 -4.52 -8.29 8.47
N SER A 93 -3.54 -8.09 9.36
CA SER A 93 -3.71 -7.34 10.61
C SER A 93 -4.15 -5.89 10.33
N LEU A 94 -3.49 -5.21 9.39
CA LEU A 94 -3.84 -3.84 9.01
C LEU A 94 -5.25 -3.74 8.41
N SER A 95 -5.62 -4.70 7.56
CA SER A 95 -6.89 -4.77 6.84
C SER A 95 -8.09 -4.78 7.79
N ARG A 96 -8.01 -5.55 8.88
CA ARG A 96 -9.09 -5.69 9.87
C ARG A 96 -9.55 -4.33 10.42
N HIS A 97 -8.59 -3.45 10.72
CA HIS A 97 -8.85 -2.12 11.24
C HIS A 97 -9.20 -1.12 10.13
N TYR A 98 -8.56 -1.26 8.96
CA TYR A 98 -8.77 -0.36 7.84
C TYR A 98 -10.16 -0.48 7.21
N GLU A 99 -10.60 -1.71 6.94
CA GLU A 99 -11.89 -2.03 6.31
C GLU A 99 -13.04 -1.44 7.13
N THR A 100 -12.95 -1.53 8.45
CA THR A 100 -13.98 -1.05 9.36
C THR A 100 -13.78 0.40 9.83
N HIS A 101 -12.85 1.12 9.19
CA HIS A 101 -12.57 2.55 9.38
C HIS A 101 -12.11 2.94 10.80
N GLU A 102 -11.54 2.00 11.56
CA GLU A 102 -11.15 2.18 12.97
C GLU A 102 -10.00 3.16 13.18
N PHE A 103 -9.23 3.43 12.13
CA PHE A 103 -8.20 4.45 12.18
C PHE A 103 -8.75 5.88 12.09
N ARG A 104 -10.00 6.03 11.63
CA ARG A 104 -10.68 7.33 11.50
C ARG A 104 -11.72 7.57 12.59
N TYR A 105 -12.38 6.51 13.04
CA TYR A 105 -13.44 6.58 14.04
C TYR A 105 -13.06 5.79 15.27
N ILE A 106 -13.22 6.41 16.44
CA ILE A 106 -12.90 5.80 17.72
C ILE A 106 -13.76 4.55 17.89
N LYS A 107 -13.11 3.39 17.93
CA LYS A 107 -13.67 2.16 18.48
C LYS A 107 -12.91 1.74 19.73
N ILE A 108 -13.66 1.40 20.77
CA ILE A 108 -13.15 0.92 22.05
C ILE A 108 -12.57 -0.49 21.93
N GLY A 109 -11.57 -0.80 22.74
CA GLY A 109 -10.87 -2.09 22.74
C GLY A 109 -9.38 -1.99 22.41
N VAL A 110 -8.66 -3.09 22.68
CA VAL A 110 -7.24 -3.25 22.34
C VAL A 110 -7.10 -3.37 20.83
N LYS A 111 -6.14 -2.67 20.24
CA LYS A 111 -5.82 -2.73 18.81
C LYS A 111 -4.51 -3.46 18.61
N GLU A 112 -4.55 -4.51 17.80
CA GLU A 112 -3.36 -5.25 17.39
C GLU A 112 -2.86 -4.68 16.07
N LEU A 113 -1.78 -3.91 16.15
CA LEU A 113 -1.23 -3.22 14.99
C LEU A 113 0.09 -3.88 14.58
N PRO A 114 0.34 -4.03 13.28
CA PRO A 114 1.63 -4.51 12.80
C PRO A 114 2.73 -3.54 13.22
N PHE A 115 3.96 -4.01 13.42
CA PHE A 115 5.08 -3.10 13.71
C PHE A 115 5.22 -2.06 12.59
N TRP A 116 5.26 -0.78 12.98
CA TRP A 116 5.30 0.36 12.05
C TRP A 116 6.41 0.23 11.00
N SER A 117 7.62 -0.13 11.43
CA SER A 117 8.77 -0.28 10.54
C SER A 117 8.54 -1.33 9.46
N LEU A 118 7.91 -2.45 9.81
CA LEU A 118 7.62 -3.55 8.88
C LEU A 118 6.56 -3.12 7.86
N ILE A 119 5.45 -2.54 8.32
CA ILE A 119 4.37 -2.15 7.42
C ILE A 119 4.75 -0.96 6.52
N SER A 120 5.55 -0.01 7.02
CA SER A 120 6.05 1.11 6.22
C SER A 120 7.04 0.63 5.16
N SER A 121 7.92 -0.30 5.51
CA SER A 121 8.84 -0.95 4.57
C SER A 121 8.08 -1.73 3.49
N LEU A 122 7.03 -2.46 3.86
CA LEU A 122 6.17 -3.17 2.91
C LEU A 122 5.42 -2.21 1.98
N ALA A 123 4.86 -1.10 2.49
CA ALA A 123 4.22 -0.08 1.67
C ALA A 123 5.21 0.55 0.67
N LYS A 124 6.46 0.80 1.09
CA LYS A 124 7.53 1.28 0.21
C LYS A 124 7.86 0.29 -0.90
N ARG A 125 7.94 -1.01 -0.59
CA ARG A 125 8.11 -2.05 -1.61
C ARG A 125 6.97 -2.00 -2.62
N PHE A 126 5.72 -1.94 -2.17
CA PHE A 126 4.57 -1.80 -3.07
C PHE A 126 4.66 -0.57 -3.97
N THR A 127 4.94 0.62 -3.43
CA THR A 127 4.99 1.83 -4.24
C THR A 127 6.16 1.81 -5.23
N HIS A 128 7.34 1.34 -4.82
CA HIS A 128 8.54 1.33 -5.64
C HIS A 128 8.52 0.26 -6.74
N GLU A 129 8.19 -0.99 -6.42
CA GLU A 129 8.22 -2.08 -7.41
C GLU A 129 7.11 -1.92 -8.45
N LEU A 130 5.91 -1.50 -8.01
CA LEU A 130 4.81 -1.24 -8.94
C LEU A 130 5.02 0.04 -9.76
N HIS A 131 5.92 0.94 -9.32
CA HIS A 131 6.27 2.13 -10.09
C HIS A 131 7.01 1.75 -11.34
N ASP A 132 8.04 0.92 -11.19
CA ASP A 132 8.87 0.47 -12.30
C ASP A 132 8.02 -0.30 -13.31
N TYR A 133 7.16 -1.20 -12.81
CA TYR A 133 6.21 -1.94 -13.63
C TYR A 133 5.25 -1.02 -14.40
N CYS A 134 4.56 -0.10 -13.71
CA CYS A 134 3.59 0.79 -14.36
C CYS A 134 4.25 1.76 -15.34
N LEU A 135 5.47 2.21 -15.05
CA LEU A 135 6.23 3.07 -15.94
C LEU A 135 6.68 2.31 -17.20
N ALA A 136 7.17 1.08 -17.04
CA ALA A 136 7.54 0.21 -18.15
C ALA A 136 6.34 -0.08 -19.07
N LEU A 137 5.14 -0.28 -18.51
CA LEU A 137 3.91 -0.41 -19.31
C LEU A 137 3.58 0.82 -20.14
N LEU A 138 3.95 2.02 -19.67
CA LEU A 138 3.60 3.28 -20.32
C LEU A 138 4.59 3.67 -21.42
N ILE A 139 5.89 3.52 -21.16
CA ILE A 139 6.96 4.06 -22.03
C ILE A 139 7.98 3.00 -22.48
N GLY A 140 7.71 1.71 -22.22
CA GLY A 140 8.62 0.60 -22.47
C GLY A 140 9.71 0.47 -21.40
N GLU A 141 10.30 -0.71 -21.30
CA GLU A 141 11.31 -1.04 -20.28
C GLU A 141 12.55 -0.15 -20.36
N GLU A 142 13.09 0.06 -21.57
CA GLU A 142 14.28 0.89 -21.76
C GLU A 142 14.01 2.37 -21.43
N GLY A 143 12.83 2.87 -21.83
CA GLY A 143 12.39 4.23 -21.51
C GLY A 143 12.21 4.44 -20.01
N ALA A 144 11.58 3.47 -19.34
CA ALA A 144 11.40 3.48 -17.88
C ALA A 144 12.74 3.48 -17.16
N ARG A 145 13.68 2.61 -17.56
CA ARG A 145 15.02 2.54 -16.97
C ARG A 145 15.76 3.87 -17.09
N LYS A 146 15.80 4.46 -18.30
CA LYS A 146 16.44 5.76 -18.53
C LYS A 146 15.80 6.88 -17.70
N ARG A 147 14.45 6.93 -17.62
CA ARG A 147 13.77 7.93 -16.78
C ARG A 147 14.17 7.78 -15.32
N ILE A 148 14.14 6.57 -14.78
CA ILE A 148 14.43 6.31 -13.37
C ILE A 148 15.89 6.67 -13.06
N GLU A 149 16.82 6.39 -13.97
CA GLU A 149 18.23 6.77 -13.83
C GLU A 149 18.42 8.29 -13.76
N ILE A 150 17.71 9.05 -14.61
CA ILE A 150 17.85 10.52 -14.69
C ILE A 150 17.10 11.22 -13.55
N CYS A 151 15.87 10.77 -13.25
CA CYS A 151 14.94 11.50 -12.40
C CYS A 151 14.61 10.79 -11.07
N GLY A 152 15.19 9.64 -10.79
CA GLY A 152 14.88 8.81 -9.62
C GLY A 152 13.52 8.08 -9.72
N LYS A 153 13.07 7.48 -8.61
CA LYS A 153 11.67 7.02 -8.47
C LYS A 153 10.82 8.17 -7.94
N PHE A 154 9.65 8.35 -8.56
CA PHE A 154 8.67 9.43 -8.32
C PHE A 154 9.21 10.84 -8.59
#